data_AF-A0A401MF81-F1
#
_entry.id   AF-A0A401MF81-F1
#
_cell.length_a   1.000
_cell.length_b   1.000
_cell.length_c   1.000
_cell.angle_alpha   90.00
_cell.angle_beta   90.00
_cell.angle_gamma   90.00
#
_symmetry.space_group_name_H-M   'P 1'
#
loop_
_entity.id
_entity.type
_entity.pdbx_description
1 polymer ?
#
loop_
_entity_poly.entity_id
_entity_poly.type
_entity_poly.pdbx_seq_one_letter_code
_entity_poly.pdbx_strand_id
1 'polypeptide(L)'
;MIDADRVLFDGVTGAIRKAKQMNGDPGDYEITPASRLDADLAMDSLDHVAMLVAIEEEFGVIASDEDFALGSVTTVADVMDVVRRLTDVPRH
;
A
#
# COMPACT_ATOMS: atom_id res chain seq x y z
N MET A 1 13.10 10.31 -18.13
CA MET A 1 12.27 9.09 -18.06
C MET A 1 12.04 8.85 -16.58
N ILE A 2 10.81 9.08 -16.10
CA ILE A 2 10.49 8.81 -14.70
C ILE A 2 10.45 7.29 -14.55
N ASP A 3 11.12 6.77 -13.52
CA ASP A 3 11.10 5.35 -13.20
C ASP A 3 9.71 4.99 -12.67
N ALA A 4 8.99 4.12 -13.38
CA ALA A 4 7.63 3.72 -13.03
C ALA A 4 7.58 3.03 -11.67
N ASP A 5 8.61 2.25 -11.32
CA ASP A 5 8.69 1.57 -10.04
C ASP A 5 8.90 2.57 -8.90
N ARG A 6 9.63 3.68 -9.15
CA ARG A 6 9.78 4.76 -8.18
C ARG A 6 8.46 5.49 -7.92
N VAL A 7 7.68 5.80 -8.96
CA VAL A 7 6.37 6.46 -8.80
C VAL A 7 5.41 5.56 -8.03
N LEU A 8 5.38 4.27 -8.37
CA LEU A 8 4.58 3.28 -7.66
C LEU A 8 4.98 3.18 -6.19
N PHE A 9 6.29 3.11 -5.92
CA PHE A 9 6.80 3.08 -4.56
C PHE A 9 6.45 4.35 -3.77
N ASP A 10 6.65 5.53 -4.36
CA ASP A 10 6.33 6.81 -3.72
C ASP A 10 4.82 6.87 -3.38
N GLY A 11 3.95 6.45 -4.28
CA GLY A 11 2.49 6.40 -4.04
C GLY A 11 2.09 5.37 -2.97
N VAL A 12 2.64 4.15 -3.02
CA VAL A 12 2.36 3.10 -2.03
C VAL A 12 2.84 3.51 -0.64
N THR A 13 4.05 4.04 -0.53
CA THR A 13 4.56 4.53 0.77
C THR A 13 3.78 5.74 1.28
N GLY A 14 3.27 6.59 0.39
CA GLY A 14 2.34 7.67 0.73
C GLY A 14 1.04 7.12 1.34
N ALA A 15 0.44 6.12 0.71
CA ALA A 15 -0.78 5.47 1.21
C ALA A 15 -0.58 4.81 2.58
N ILE A 16 0.53 4.10 2.77
CA ILE A 16 0.87 3.47 4.06
C ILE A 16 1.04 4.52 5.16
N ARG A 17 1.79 5.60 4.90
CA ARG A 17 1.95 6.69 5.89
C ARG A 17 0.63 7.33 6.24
N LYS A 18 -0.23 7.57 5.24
CA LYS A 18 -1.56 8.14 5.45
C LYS A 18 -2.42 7.22 6.33
N ALA A 19 -2.42 5.91 6.07
CA ALA A 19 -3.13 4.93 6.89
C ALA A 19 -2.69 4.98 8.36
N LYS A 20 -1.38 5.04 8.59
CA LYS A 20 -0.79 5.07 9.93
C LYS A 20 -1.09 6.38 10.67
N GLN A 21 -1.05 7.52 9.97
CA GLN A 21 -1.43 8.83 10.52
C GLN A 21 -2.92 8.90 10.91
N MET A 22 -3.81 8.20 10.20
CA MET A 22 -5.23 8.11 10.59
C MET A 22 -5.41 7.45 11.96
N ASN A 23 -4.49 6.57 12.34
CA ASN A 23 -4.49 5.85 13.62
C ASN A 23 -3.55 6.48 14.68
N GLY A 24 -3.04 7.68 14.41
CA GLY A 24 -2.23 8.47 15.35
C GLY A 24 -0.75 8.08 15.40
N ASP A 25 -0.26 7.30 14.44
CA ASP A 25 1.16 6.99 14.29
C ASP A 25 1.88 8.14 13.55
N PRO A 26 3.05 8.60 14.03
CA PRO A 26 3.79 9.72 13.43
C PRO A 26 4.28 9.42 11.99
N GLY A 27 4.43 8.16 11.59
CA GLY A 27 4.88 7.78 10.25
C GLY A 27 6.38 8.01 9.99
N ASP A 28 7.16 8.28 11.04
CA ASP A 28 8.59 8.62 10.99
C ASP A 28 9.50 7.38 10.99
N TYR A 29 9.22 6.44 10.09
CA TYR A 29 10.05 5.25 9.89
C TYR A 29 10.45 5.10 8.42
N GLU A 30 11.57 4.42 8.21
CA GLU A 30 12.05 4.09 6.87
C GLU A 30 11.20 2.95 6.31
N ILE A 31 10.54 3.23 5.19
CA ILE A 31 9.78 2.23 4.44
C ILE A 31 10.67 1.79 3.29
N THR A 32 10.87 0.48 3.16
CA THR A 32 11.57 -0.14 2.04
C THR A 32 10.65 -1.16 1.37
N PRO A 33 10.89 -1.58 0.12
CA PRO A 33 10.11 -2.65 -0.50
C PRO A 33 10.12 -3.96 0.31
N ALA A 34 11.21 -4.23 1.04
CA ALA A 34 11.34 -5.43 1.88
C ALA A 34 10.68 -5.29 3.26
N SER A 35 10.25 -4.08 3.64
CA SER A 35 9.62 -3.85 4.94
C SER A 35 8.33 -4.66 5.04
N ARG A 36 8.21 -5.41 6.14
CA ARG A 36 7.03 -6.19 6.47
C ARG A 36 5.95 -5.29 7.08
N LEU A 37 4.74 -5.38 6.56
CA LEU A 37 3.62 -4.55 7.01
C LEU A 37 3.36 -4.76 8.51
N ASP A 38 3.39 -6.01 8.96
CA ASP A 38 3.16 -6.39 10.36
C ASP A 38 4.38 -6.11 11.26
N ALA A 39 5.52 -6.70 10.93
CA ALA A 39 6.67 -6.76 11.84
C ALA A 39 7.50 -5.47 11.84
N ASP A 40 7.61 -4.80 10.70
CA ASP A 40 8.45 -3.59 10.57
C ASP A 40 7.63 -2.31 10.65
N LEU A 41 6.41 -2.30 10.09
CA LEU A 41 5.55 -1.12 10.04
C LEU A 41 4.43 -1.13 11.09
N ALA A 42 4.34 -2.21 11.88
CA ALA A 42 3.34 -2.40 12.93
C ALA A 42 1.90 -2.12 12.44
N MET A 43 1.57 -2.54 11.22
CA MET A 43 0.22 -2.43 10.67
C MET A 43 -0.70 -3.44 11.34
N ASP A 44 -1.78 -2.94 11.94
CA ASP A 44 -2.87 -3.75 12.43
C ASP A 44 -4.03 -3.86 11.42
N SER A 45 -5.09 -4.60 11.76
CA SER A 45 -6.24 -4.77 10.87
C SER A 45 -6.92 -3.45 10.47
N LEU A 46 -6.87 -2.41 11.32
CA LEU A 46 -7.44 -1.11 11.03
C LEU A 46 -6.54 -0.33 10.07
N ASP A 47 -5.22 -0.40 10.27
CA ASP A 47 -4.22 0.13 9.34
C ASP A 47 -4.37 -0.49 7.94
N HIS A 48 -4.66 -1.79 7.85
CA HIS A 48 -4.92 -2.46 6.56
C HIS A 48 -6.12 -1.86 5.83
N VAL A 49 -7.24 -1.65 6.52
CA VAL A 49 -8.44 -1.01 5.93
C VAL A 49 -8.14 0.43 5.50
N ALA A 50 -7.44 1.20 6.34
CA ALA A 50 -7.07 2.57 6.00
C ALA A 50 -6.10 2.64 4.81
N MET A 51 -5.18 1.67 4.69
CA MET A 51 -4.27 1.55 3.56
C MET A 51 -5.03 1.26 2.27
N LEU A 52 -6.02 0.38 2.28
CA LEU A 52 -6.88 0.11 1.12
C LEU A 52 -7.53 1.39 0.61
N VAL A 53 -8.21 2.13 1.49
CA VAL A 53 -8.85 3.41 1.13
C VAL A 53 -7.82 4.40 0.58
N ALA A 54 -6.65 4.51 1.20
CA ALA A 54 -5.60 5.40 0.74
C ALA A 54 -5.04 5.01 -0.65
N ILE A 55 -4.92 3.71 -0.94
CA ILE A 55 -4.51 3.19 -2.25
C ILE A 55 -5.56 3.51 -3.31
N GLU A 56 -6.84 3.30 -3.01
CA GLU A 56 -7.94 3.61 -3.94
C GLU A 56 -7.96 5.09 -4.31
N GLU A 57 -7.78 5.97 -3.32
CA GLU A 57 -7.71 7.42 -3.52
C GLU A 57 -6.47 7.86 -4.31
N GLU A 58 -5.29 7.30 -4.01
CA GLU A 58 -4.02 7.68 -4.63
C GLU A 58 -3.93 7.20 -6.09
N PHE A 59 -4.35 5.97 -6.36
CA PHE A 59 -4.20 5.35 -7.68
C PHE A 59 -5.48 5.36 -8.53
N GLY A 60 -6.62 5.76 -7.95
CA GLY A 60 -7.91 5.76 -8.64
C GLY A 60 -8.37 4.35 -9.03
N VAL A 61 -8.08 3.37 -8.18
CA VAL A 61 -8.46 1.96 -8.35
C VAL A 61 -9.56 1.59 -7.36
N ILE A 62 -10.17 0.42 -7.56
CA ILE A 62 -11.06 -0.20 -6.57
C ILE A 62 -10.36 -1.47 -6.11
N ALA A 63 -10.02 -1.54 -4.83
CA ALA A 63 -9.37 -2.69 -4.23
C ALA A 63 -10.41 -3.54 -3.52
N SER A 64 -10.49 -4.83 -3.86
CA SER A 64 -11.35 -5.76 -3.12
C SER A 64 -10.60 -6.39 -1.95
N ASP A 65 -11.33 -6.88 -0.96
CA ASP A 65 -10.76 -7.68 0.14
C ASP A 65 -10.01 -8.92 -0.38
N GLU A 66 -10.36 -9.42 -1.57
CA GLU A 66 -9.70 -10.56 -2.22
C GLU A 66 -8.31 -10.17 -2.77
N ASP A 67 -8.16 -8.95 -3.30
CA ASP A 67 -6.88 -8.44 -3.83
C ASP A 67 -5.83 -8.27 -2.72
N PHE A 68 -6.29 -8.02 -1.50
CA PHE A 68 -5.46 -7.79 -0.31
C PHE A 68 -5.69 -8.82 0.80
N ALA A 69 -6.25 -9.99 0.45
CA ALA A 69 -6.63 -11.00 1.43
C ALA A 69 -5.48 -11.29 2.41
N LEU A 70 -5.79 -11.18 3.70
CA LEU A 70 -4.88 -11.35 4.85
C LEU A 70 -4.01 -12.62 4.66
N GLY A 71 -2.71 -12.42 4.44
CA GLY A 71 -1.71 -13.48 4.24
C GLY A 71 -1.08 -13.52 2.85
N SER A 72 -1.69 -12.87 1.85
CA SER A 72 -1.12 -12.73 0.50
C SER A 72 -0.13 -11.56 0.41
N VAL A 73 -0.31 -10.57 1.28
CA VAL A 73 0.44 -9.33 1.32
C VAL A 73 1.18 -9.26 2.65
N THR A 74 2.50 -9.44 2.61
CA THR A 74 3.36 -9.42 3.81
C THR A 74 4.28 -8.21 3.82
N THR A 75 4.71 -7.76 2.66
CA THR A 75 5.70 -6.70 2.46
C THR A 75 5.16 -5.55 1.62
N VAL A 76 5.86 -4.43 1.66
CA VAL A 76 5.56 -3.27 0.78
C VAL A 76 5.67 -3.66 -0.70
N ALA A 77 6.63 -4.52 -1.06
CA ALA A 77 6.74 -5.04 -2.42
C ALA A 77 5.48 -5.82 -2.85
N ASP A 78 4.88 -6.61 -1.96
CA ASP A 78 3.64 -7.32 -2.27
C ASP A 78 2.50 -6.32 -2.54
N VAL A 79 2.41 -5.23 -1.77
CA VAL A 79 1.45 -4.16 -2.00
C VAL A 79 1.68 -3.52 -3.38
N MET A 80 2.93 -3.21 -3.72
CA MET A 80 3.29 -2.66 -5.03
C MET A 80 2.85 -3.60 -6.16
N ASP A 81 3.07 -4.90 -6.02
CA ASP A 81 2.66 -5.89 -7.02
C ASP A 81 1.14 -5.93 -7.21
N VAL A 82 0.36 -5.83 -6.12
CA VAL A 82 -1.10 -5.75 -6.19
C VAL A 82 -1.53 -4.47 -6.91
N VAL A 83 -1.02 -3.31 -6.49
CA VAL A 83 -1.37 -2.01 -7.10
C VAL A 83 -0.97 -1.96 -8.57
N ARG A 84 0.19 -2.53 -8.93
CA ARG A 84 0.63 -2.66 -10.32
C ARG A 84 -0.37 -3.46 -11.14
N ARG A 85 -0.85 -4.59 -10.63
CA ARG A 85 -1.88 -5.38 -11.31
C ARG A 85 -3.17 -4.59 -11.49
N LEU A 86 -3.64 -3.90 -10.45
CA LEU A 86 -4.87 -3.11 -10.47
C LEU A 86 -4.81 -1.92 -11.44
N THR A 87 -3.65 -1.29 -11.57
CA THR A 87 -3.43 -0.14 -12.46
C THR A 87 -3.16 -0.53 -13.91
N ASP A 88 -2.65 -1.73 -14.16
CA ASP A 88 -2.39 -2.28 -15.51
C ASP A 88 -3.63 -2.98 -16.12
N VAL A 89 -4.72 -3.16 -15.35
CA VAL A 89 -5.98 -3.67 -15.91
C VAL A 89 -6.62 -2.60 -16.82
N PRO A 90 -6.93 -2.92 -18.10
CA PRO A 90 -7.67 -2.00 -18.96
C PRO A 90 -9.04 -1.72 -18.36
N ARG A 91 -9.33 -0.44 -18.06
CA ARG A 91 -10.67 -0.01 -17.63
C ARG A 91 -11.63 -0.17 -18.82
N HIS A 92 -12.54 -1.14 -18.74
CA HIS A 92 -13.61 -1.36 -19.72
C HIS A 92 -14.80 -0.43 -19.51
#